data_AF-A0A7S1A3S7-F1
#
_entry.id   AF-A0A7S1A3S7-F1
#
_cell.length_a   1.000
_cell.length_b   1.000
_cell.length_c   1.000
_cell.angle_alpha   90.00
_cell.angle_beta   90.00
_cell.angle_gamma   90.00
#
_symmetry.space_group_name_H-M   'P 1'
#
loop_
_entity.id
_entity.type
_entity.pdbx_description
1 polymer ?
#
loop_
_entity_poly.entity_id
_entity_poly.type
_entity_poly.pdbx_seq_one_letter_code
_entity_poly.pdbx_strand_id
1 'polypeptide(L)'
;MMHAHLPVELDMDDVLVPMTKERALALQRELRDRFSQVTFQAALRSCENTFAYGSPMWKQIRQRLALKEQVEVIPKYGFPPTLDGVVAMVRTVQDLGDPQVDENSRIIEGLLWKTCIRESRAFDWTRWTEMRANTSAHRAVLRPSSPKTRHATDQRYTSASNPVPSSVRPVPPSEINMDEIVVPMTRERALALQSVLYGKFSDPSFVAQVNALAARNVPGSLMFRKALQELAFSVQAEVLPQWGFEASAKGVADMCLSIAALQEAEVDAKTLAINHLLSRSGTLHVPRGAF
;
A
#
# COMPACT_ATOMS: atom_id res chain seq x y z
N MET A 1 30.48 51.78 22.35
CA MET A 1 30.18 50.57 21.55
C MET A 1 29.09 49.81 22.28
N MET A 2 27.86 49.81 21.75
CA MET A 2 26.73 49.07 22.34
C MET A 2 26.74 47.65 21.76
N HIS A 3 26.92 46.64 22.61
CA HIS A 3 26.80 45.25 22.21
C HIS A 3 25.33 44.93 21.93
N ALA A 4 25.00 44.67 20.66
CA ALA A 4 23.71 44.16 20.28
C ALA A 4 23.52 42.77 20.92
N HIS A 5 22.60 42.69 21.87
CA HIS A 5 22.15 41.44 22.46
C HIS A 5 21.35 40.70 21.38
N LEU A 6 21.97 39.76 20.68
CA LEU A 6 21.24 38.85 19.81
C LEU A 6 20.37 37.97 20.70
N PRO A 7 19.06 37.86 20.44
CA PRO A 7 18.20 36.93 21.16
C PRO A 7 18.72 35.51 20.93
N VAL A 8 18.99 34.80 22.02
CA VAL A 8 19.30 33.37 21.97
C VAL A 8 17.99 32.66 21.65
N GLU A 9 17.76 32.37 20.37
CA GLU A 9 16.76 31.37 19.98
C GLU A 9 17.27 30.02 20.47
N LEU A 10 16.80 29.61 21.65
CA LEU A 10 16.95 28.23 22.08
C LEU A 10 16.08 27.39 21.16
N ASP A 11 16.73 26.67 20.26
CA ASP A 11 16.09 25.69 19.40
C ASP A 11 15.48 24.59 20.29
N MET A 12 14.20 24.76 20.60
CA MET A 12 13.46 23.85 21.48
C MET A 12 13.18 22.50 20.80
N ASP A 13 13.50 22.36 19.50
CA ASP A 13 13.27 21.13 18.74
C ASP A 13 14.30 20.03 19.07
N ASP A 14 15.42 20.37 19.73
CA ASP A 14 16.51 19.44 20.06
C ASP A 14 16.49 18.88 21.50
N VAL A 15 15.50 19.24 22.32
CA VAL A 15 15.36 18.63 23.65
C VAL A 15 14.79 17.23 23.51
N LEU A 16 15.67 16.26 23.27
CA LEU A 16 15.36 14.83 23.26
C LEU A 16 14.89 14.40 24.64
N VAL A 17 13.57 14.49 24.87
CA VAL A 17 12.96 13.99 26.10
C VAL A 17 13.11 12.47 26.10
N PRO A 18 13.82 11.86 27.08
CA PRO A 18 14.03 10.42 27.11
C PRO A 18 12.71 9.64 27.17
N MET A 19 12.70 8.45 26.57
CA MET A 19 11.55 7.55 26.69
C MET A 19 11.55 6.91 28.08
N THR A 20 10.58 7.28 28.92
CA THR A 20 10.34 6.62 30.21
C THR A 20 9.28 5.54 30.07
N LYS A 21 9.14 4.67 31.07
CA LYS A 21 8.08 3.67 31.15
C LYS A 21 6.68 4.31 30.98
N GLU A 22 6.42 5.40 31.69
CA GLU A 22 5.11 6.08 31.67
C GLU A 22 4.80 6.62 30.27
N ARG A 23 5.81 7.19 29.59
CA ARG A 23 5.66 7.68 28.21
C ARG A 23 5.42 6.53 27.22
N ALA A 24 6.14 5.42 27.36
CA ALA A 24 5.94 4.23 26.52
C ALA A 24 4.53 3.65 26.71
N LEU A 25 4.06 3.54 27.96
CA LEU A 25 2.70 3.07 28.25
C LEU A 25 1.62 4.01 27.72
N ALA A 26 1.84 5.33 27.78
CA ALA A 26 0.93 6.31 27.20
C ALA A 26 0.87 6.17 25.67
N LEU A 27 2.03 6.09 25.01
CA LEU A 27 2.15 5.86 23.57
C LEU A 27 1.42 4.59 23.14
N GLN A 28 1.66 3.49 23.84
CA GLN A 28 1.02 2.21 23.54
C GLN A 28 -0.49 2.26 23.75
N ARG A 29 -0.98 2.98 24.77
CA ARG A 29 -2.41 3.16 24.98
C ARG A 29 -3.06 3.90 23.80
N GLU A 30 -2.48 5.02 23.36
CA GLU A 30 -2.99 5.76 22.20
C GLU A 30 -2.99 4.90 20.92
N LEU A 31 -1.89 4.19 20.64
CA LEU A 31 -1.81 3.28 19.49
C LEU A 31 -2.84 2.15 19.57
N ARG A 32 -2.98 1.53 20.75
CA ARG A 32 -3.96 0.47 20.99
C ARG A 32 -5.38 0.98 20.75
N ASP A 33 -5.72 2.15 21.27
CA ASP A 33 -7.06 2.71 21.14
C ASP A 33 -7.36 3.03 19.66
N ARG A 34 -6.40 3.59 18.92
CA ARG A 34 -6.50 3.79 17.45
C ARG A 34 -6.68 2.48 16.68
N PHE A 35 -5.83 1.49 16.93
CA PHE A 35 -5.94 0.20 16.25
C PHE A 35 -7.16 -0.61 16.67
N SER A 36 -7.76 -0.34 17.83
CA SER A 36 -9.00 -0.97 18.25
C SER A 36 -10.25 -0.39 17.57
N GLN A 37 -10.12 0.73 16.87
CA GLN A 37 -11.26 1.37 16.20
C GLN A 37 -11.91 0.42 15.18
N VAL A 38 -13.24 0.42 15.17
CA VAL A 38 -14.05 -0.44 14.29
C VAL A 38 -13.72 -0.22 12.82
N THR A 39 -13.49 1.04 12.43
CA THR A 39 -13.15 1.47 11.08
C THR A 39 -11.79 0.91 10.64
N PHE A 40 -10.76 1.05 11.48
CA PHE A 40 -9.44 0.47 11.22
C PHE A 40 -9.51 -1.06 11.11
N GLN A 41 -10.22 -1.72 12.03
CA GLN A 41 -10.39 -3.17 12.01
C GLN A 41 -11.18 -3.65 10.80
N ALA A 42 -12.16 -2.89 10.32
CA ALA A 42 -12.87 -3.17 9.07
C ALA A 42 -11.94 -3.06 7.85
N ALA A 43 -11.08 -2.04 7.80
CA ALA A 43 -10.09 -1.88 6.74
C ALA A 43 -9.06 -3.03 6.73
N LEU A 44 -8.59 -3.47 7.90
CA LEU A 44 -7.72 -4.65 8.01
C LEU A 44 -8.40 -5.93 7.50
N ARG A 45 -9.65 -6.17 7.89
CA ARG A 45 -10.43 -7.33 7.39
C ARG A 45 -10.63 -7.27 5.88
N SER A 46 -10.90 -6.08 5.34
CA SER A 46 -11.01 -5.87 3.89
C SER A 46 -9.70 -6.26 3.19
N CYS A 47 -8.56 -5.77 3.69
CA CYS A 47 -7.23 -6.13 3.18
C CYS A 47 -6.97 -7.65 3.18
N GLU A 48 -7.41 -8.37 4.23
CA GLU A 48 -7.25 -9.83 4.32
C GLU A 48 -8.15 -10.61 3.38
N ASN A 49 -9.36 -10.12 3.13
CA ASN A 49 -10.28 -10.73 2.18
C ASN A 49 -9.84 -10.49 0.73
N THR A 50 -9.20 -9.36 0.44
CA THR A 50 -8.76 -8.99 -0.90
C THR A 50 -7.43 -9.62 -1.30
N PHE A 51 -6.48 -9.73 -0.38
CA PHE A 51 -5.11 -10.17 -0.70
C PHE A 51 -4.78 -11.49 -0.02
N ALA A 52 -4.06 -12.38 -0.73
CA ALA A 52 -3.56 -13.61 -0.15
C ALA A 52 -2.67 -13.31 1.06
N TYR A 53 -2.91 -14.01 2.17
CA TYR A 53 -2.14 -13.87 3.40
C TYR A 53 -0.63 -13.97 3.13
N GLY A 54 0.14 -13.05 3.71
CA GLY A 54 1.59 -13.00 3.55
C GLY A 54 2.09 -12.52 2.19
N SER A 55 1.20 -12.26 1.22
CA SER A 55 1.61 -11.69 -0.08
C SER A 55 2.28 -10.32 0.10
N PRO A 56 3.19 -9.91 -0.80
CA PRO A 56 3.83 -8.59 -0.73
C PRO A 56 2.81 -7.44 -0.69
N MET A 57 1.74 -7.54 -1.48
CA MET A 57 0.67 -6.54 -1.51
C MET A 57 -0.08 -6.47 -0.18
N TRP A 58 -0.43 -7.62 0.40
CA TRP A 58 -1.05 -7.68 1.73
C TRP A 58 -0.19 -6.99 2.79
N LYS A 59 1.12 -7.27 2.82
CA LYS A 59 2.06 -6.64 3.76
C LYS A 59 2.13 -5.12 3.56
N GLN A 60 2.21 -4.66 2.31
CA GLN A 60 2.33 -3.25 1.96
C GLN A 60 1.08 -2.45 2.36
N ILE A 61 -0.11 -2.93 2.01
CA ILE A 61 -1.37 -2.24 2.31
C ILE A 61 -1.59 -2.16 3.81
N ARG A 62 -1.36 -3.26 4.50
CA ARG A 62 -1.45 -3.33 5.95
C ARG A 62 -0.46 -2.39 6.65
N GLN A 63 0.78 -2.32 6.17
CA GLN A 63 1.78 -1.38 6.68
C GLN A 63 1.34 0.08 6.48
N ARG A 64 0.76 0.41 5.32
CA ARG A 64 0.20 1.74 5.05
C ARG A 64 -0.97 2.08 5.98
N LEU A 65 -1.88 1.13 6.22
CA LEU A 65 -3.00 1.29 7.16
C LEU A 65 -2.50 1.59 8.57
N ALA A 66 -1.53 0.81 9.08
CA ALA A 66 -0.95 1.04 10.40
C ALA A 66 -0.23 2.39 10.49
N LEU A 67 0.56 2.75 9.47
CA LEU A 67 1.29 4.01 9.45
C LEU A 67 0.35 5.22 9.45
N LYS A 68 -0.81 5.13 8.76
CA LYS A 68 -1.82 6.19 8.75
C LYS A 68 -2.30 6.54 10.16
N GLU A 69 -2.53 5.56 11.02
CA GLU A 69 -2.90 5.80 12.42
C GLU A 69 -1.70 6.24 13.28
N GLN A 70 -0.51 5.71 12.99
CA GLN A 70 0.71 6.02 13.74
C GLN A 70 1.18 7.47 13.55
N VAL A 71 1.02 8.04 12.35
CA VAL A 71 1.41 9.43 12.01
C VAL A 71 0.81 10.46 12.98
N GLU A 72 -0.38 10.20 13.51
CA GLU A 72 -1.06 11.10 14.46
C GLU A 72 -0.56 10.97 15.90
N VAL A 73 0.11 9.85 16.23
CA VAL A 73 0.49 9.50 17.61
C VAL A 73 1.99 9.66 17.82
N ILE A 74 2.81 9.07 16.94
CA ILE A 74 4.26 8.95 17.16
C ILE A 74 5.02 10.30 17.26
N PRO A 75 4.62 11.39 16.56
CA PRO A 75 5.29 12.68 16.71
C PRO A 75 5.16 13.28 18.11
N LYS A 76 4.04 13.01 18.82
CA LYS A 76 3.84 13.46 20.21
C LYS A 76 4.88 12.91 21.18
N TYR A 77 5.56 11.84 20.78
CA TYR A 77 6.57 11.14 21.58
C TYR A 77 7.98 11.33 21.03
N GLY A 78 8.18 12.27 20.10
CA GLY A 78 9.50 12.61 19.57
C GLY A 78 10.00 11.70 18.46
N PHE A 79 9.11 10.95 17.78
CA PHE A 79 9.48 10.13 16.63
C PHE A 79 8.95 10.73 15.33
N PRO A 80 9.75 10.70 14.24
CA PRO A 80 9.27 11.14 12.94
C PRO A 80 8.02 10.37 12.48
N PRO A 81 7.06 11.00 11.78
CA PRO A 81 5.86 10.36 11.22
C PRO A 81 6.17 9.49 9.98
N THR A 82 7.19 8.63 10.09
CA THR A 82 7.72 7.82 8.98
C THR A 82 7.92 6.37 9.42
N LEU A 83 8.14 5.47 8.46
CA LEU A 83 8.46 4.07 8.78
C LEU A 83 9.74 3.93 9.61
N ASP A 84 10.72 4.80 9.40
CA ASP A 84 11.97 4.77 10.16
C ASP A 84 11.75 5.30 11.59
N GLY A 85 10.87 6.29 11.77
CA GLY A 85 10.42 6.74 13.10
C GLY A 85 9.67 5.66 13.87
N VAL A 86 8.82 4.87 13.19
CA VAL A 86 8.17 3.69 13.81
C VAL A 86 9.20 2.64 14.24
N VAL A 87 10.22 2.37 13.43
CA VAL A 87 11.29 1.42 13.81
C VAL A 87 12.08 1.94 15.00
N ALA A 88 12.44 3.23 15.01
CA ALA A 88 13.11 3.87 16.14
C ALA A 88 12.25 3.76 17.42
N MET A 89 10.96 4.09 17.32
CA MET A 89 9.99 3.96 18.40
C MET A 89 9.94 2.55 18.97
N VAL A 90 9.79 1.52 18.12
CA VAL A 90 9.73 0.13 18.57
C VAL A 90 11.01 -0.28 19.31
N ARG A 91 12.18 0.07 18.78
CA ARG A 91 13.47 -0.22 19.42
C ARG A 91 13.58 0.46 20.78
N THR A 92 13.32 1.77 20.83
CA THR A 92 13.38 2.55 22.09
C THR A 92 12.41 2.01 23.15
N VAL A 93 11.22 1.56 22.75
CA VAL A 93 10.25 0.95 23.66
C VAL A 93 10.71 -0.44 24.13
N GLN A 94 11.30 -1.26 23.25
CA GLN A 94 11.85 -2.58 23.59
C GLN A 94 13.06 -2.49 24.53
N ASP A 95 13.93 -1.49 24.34
CA ASP A 95 15.13 -1.28 25.14
C ASP A 95 14.81 -0.96 26.62
N LEU A 96 13.56 -0.60 26.94
CA LEU A 96 13.10 -0.44 28.33
C LEU A 96 13.05 -1.76 29.11
N GLY A 97 12.84 -2.90 28.43
CA GLY A 97 12.74 -4.22 29.05
C GLY A 97 11.66 -4.36 30.13
N ASP A 98 10.61 -3.54 30.07
CA ASP A 98 9.54 -3.54 31.08
C ASP A 98 8.43 -4.54 30.73
N PRO A 99 8.07 -5.47 31.64
CA PRO A 99 7.06 -6.51 31.34
C PRO A 99 5.68 -5.98 30.98
N GLN A 100 5.27 -4.83 31.52
CA GLN A 100 3.96 -4.23 31.24
C GLN A 100 3.95 -3.57 29.86
N VAL A 101 5.06 -2.93 29.49
CA VAL A 101 5.29 -2.41 28.14
C VAL A 101 5.26 -3.57 27.13
N ASP A 102 5.93 -4.69 27.41
CA ASP A 102 5.92 -5.86 26.53
C ASP A 102 4.51 -6.45 26.34
N GLU A 103 3.74 -6.55 27.41
CA GLU A 103 2.36 -7.06 27.32
C GLU A 103 1.48 -6.17 26.45
N ASN A 104 1.59 -4.85 26.59
CA ASN A 104 0.89 -3.91 25.72
C ASN A 104 1.36 -4.02 24.25
N SER A 105 2.65 -4.23 23.99
CA SER A 105 3.17 -4.51 22.65
C SER A 105 2.51 -5.73 22.03
N ARG A 106 2.35 -6.83 22.79
CA ARG A 106 1.63 -8.03 22.33
C ARG A 106 0.16 -7.78 22.04
N ILE A 107 -0.51 -6.94 22.83
CA ILE A 107 -1.91 -6.56 22.58
C ILE A 107 -2.03 -5.77 21.27
N ILE A 108 -1.15 -4.77 21.06
CA ILE A 108 -1.09 -3.96 19.84
C ILE A 108 -0.78 -4.83 18.62
N GLU A 109 0.22 -5.69 18.73
CA GLU A 109 0.51 -6.70 17.71
C GLU A 109 -0.71 -7.57 17.45
N GLY A 110 -1.41 -7.99 18.51
CA GLY A 110 -2.66 -8.69 18.38
C GLY A 110 -3.67 -7.89 17.55
N LEU A 111 -3.89 -6.61 17.83
CA LEU A 111 -4.83 -5.79 17.05
C LEU A 111 -4.43 -5.63 15.58
N LEU A 112 -3.14 -5.68 15.29
CA LEU A 112 -2.65 -5.66 13.92
C LEU A 112 -2.81 -7.06 13.28
N TRP A 113 -2.37 -8.15 13.94
CA TRP A 113 -2.17 -9.50 13.37
C TRP A 113 -3.25 -10.55 13.72
N LYS A 114 -4.19 -10.30 14.64
CA LYS A 114 -5.07 -11.33 15.25
C LYS A 114 -6.08 -11.99 14.33
N THR A 115 -6.50 -11.35 13.25
CA THR A 115 -7.44 -11.93 12.30
C THR A 115 -6.88 -13.17 11.59
N CYS A 116 -5.57 -13.41 11.65
CA CYS A 116 -4.93 -14.63 11.13
C CYS A 116 -4.53 -15.65 12.21
N ILE A 117 -4.86 -15.43 13.50
CA ILE A 117 -4.67 -16.43 14.56
C ILE A 117 -5.82 -17.45 14.52
N ARG A 118 -5.97 -18.13 13.38
CA ARG A 118 -6.47 -19.51 13.41
C ARG A 118 -5.33 -20.52 13.38
N GLU A 119 -4.08 -20.13 13.06
CA GLU A 119 -3.08 -21.18 12.75
C GLU A 119 -1.58 -20.87 12.95
N SER A 120 -1.12 -19.80 13.61
CA SER A 120 0.35 -19.66 13.79
C SER A 120 0.87 -19.07 15.10
N ARG A 121 1.90 -19.79 15.57
CA ARG A 121 2.87 -19.48 16.62
C ARG A 121 3.41 -18.06 16.44
N ALA A 122 3.74 -17.42 17.56
CA ALA A 122 4.24 -16.05 17.69
C ALA A 122 5.07 -15.58 16.49
N PHE A 123 4.71 -14.42 15.92
CA PHE A 123 5.44 -13.76 14.84
C PHE A 123 6.85 -13.39 15.35
N ASP A 124 7.88 -14.00 14.76
CA ASP A 124 9.27 -13.82 15.15
C ASP A 124 9.85 -12.53 14.55
N TRP A 125 9.90 -11.48 15.37
CA TRP A 125 10.46 -10.17 15.01
C TRP A 125 11.94 -10.21 14.67
N THR A 126 12.70 -11.11 15.28
CA THR A 126 14.14 -11.33 15.02
C THR A 126 14.34 -11.73 13.57
N ARG A 127 13.50 -12.64 13.09
CA ARG A 127 13.54 -13.09 11.69
C ARG A 127 13.15 -11.99 10.72
N TRP A 128 12.22 -11.10 11.08
CA TRP A 128 11.81 -10.00 10.21
C TRP A 128 12.87 -8.89 10.12
N THR A 129 13.51 -8.52 11.24
CA THR A 129 14.61 -7.54 11.25
C THR A 129 15.83 -8.08 10.51
N GLU A 130 16.18 -9.36 10.67
CA GLU A 130 17.22 -10.04 9.89
C GLU A 130 16.91 -10.04 8.38
N MET A 131 15.66 -10.34 7.99
CA MET A 131 15.26 -10.36 6.58
C MET A 131 15.40 -8.97 5.94
N ARG A 132 15.11 -7.89 6.68
CA ARG A 132 15.28 -6.51 6.20
C ARG A 132 16.76 -6.09 6.16
N ALA A 133 17.56 -6.46 7.15
CA ALA A 133 19.01 -6.24 7.14
C ALA A 133 19.67 -6.92 5.92
N ASN A 134 19.29 -8.17 5.62
CA ASN A 134 19.76 -8.90 4.45
C ASN A 134 19.28 -8.29 3.12
N THR A 135 18.08 -7.73 3.07
CA THR A 135 17.57 -7.07 1.85
C THR A 135 18.30 -5.75 1.58
N SER A 136 18.63 -4.98 2.61
CA SER A 136 19.47 -3.78 2.50
C SER A 136 20.92 -4.14 2.10
N ALA A 137 21.48 -5.23 2.62
CA ALA A 137 22.79 -5.72 2.23
C ALA A 137 22.84 -6.16 0.75
N HIS A 138 21.81 -6.87 0.26
CA HIS A 138 21.71 -7.24 -1.15
C HIS A 138 21.60 -6.04 -2.10
N ARG A 139 20.94 -4.95 -1.67
CA ARG A 139 20.87 -3.71 -2.45
C ARG A 139 22.20 -2.96 -2.52
N ALA A 140 23.06 -3.11 -1.52
CA ALA A 140 24.41 -2.53 -1.51
C ALA A 140 25.39 -3.30 -2.41
N VAL A 141 25.26 -4.63 -2.51
CA VAL A 141 26.13 -5.49 -3.32
C VAL A 141 25.85 -5.39 -4.82
N LEU A 142 24.63 -4.98 -5.22
CA LEU A 142 24.25 -4.83 -6.64
C LEU A 142 24.40 -3.39 -7.18
N ARG A 143 25.20 -2.53 -6.54
CA ARG A 143 25.57 -1.23 -7.14
C ARG A 143 26.65 -1.48 -8.19
N PRO A 144 26.38 -1.39 -9.50
CA PRO A 144 27.39 -1.64 -10.51
C PRO A 144 28.40 -0.50 -10.46
N SER A 145 29.67 -0.85 -10.24
CA SER A 145 30.80 0.05 -10.43
C SER A 145 30.88 0.40 -11.91
N SER A 146 30.36 1.57 -12.31
CA SER A 146 30.45 2.04 -13.70
C SER A 146 31.92 2.13 -14.14
N PRO A 147 32.34 1.43 -15.20
CA PRO A 147 33.66 1.61 -15.78
C PRO A 147 33.71 2.95 -16.53
N LYS A 148 34.68 3.78 -16.16
CA LYS A 148 35.06 5.01 -16.89
C LYS A 148 35.82 4.59 -18.16
N THR A 149 35.12 4.29 -19.24
CA THR A 149 35.78 4.06 -20.54
C THR A 149 35.77 5.35 -21.34
N ARG A 150 36.93 6.01 -21.37
CA ARG A 150 37.24 7.07 -22.34
C ARG A 150 37.58 6.39 -23.66
N HIS A 151 36.74 6.56 -24.68
CA HIS A 151 37.17 6.39 -26.07
C HIS A 151 36.92 7.70 -26.81
N ALA A 152 38.03 8.35 -27.15
CA ALA A 152 38.10 9.32 -28.22
C ALA A 152 37.83 8.58 -29.53
N THR A 153 36.87 9.07 -30.31
CA THR A 153 36.75 8.72 -31.72
C THR A 153 36.55 10.00 -32.49
N ASP A 154 37.62 10.34 -33.19
CA ASP A 154 37.78 11.41 -34.15
C ASP A 154 36.99 11.03 -35.42
N GLN A 155 35.96 11.79 -35.76
CA GLN A 155 35.34 11.73 -37.09
C GLN A 155 35.06 13.14 -37.60
N ARG A 156 36.02 13.63 -38.38
CA ARG A 156 35.82 14.64 -39.41
C ARG A 156 34.76 14.16 -40.39
N TYR A 157 33.67 14.91 -40.53
CA TYR A 157 32.95 15.01 -41.79
C TYR A 157 32.66 16.48 -42.09
N THR A 158 33.09 16.86 -43.29
CA THR A 158 33.03 18.17 -43.89
C THR A 158 31.61 18.53 -44.34
N SER A 159 31.26 19.78 -44.06
CA SER A 159 30.35 20.70 -44.74
C SER A 159 29.66 20.23 -46.03
N ALA A 160 28.33 20.32 -46.04
CA ALA A 160 27.56 20.87 -47.17
C ALA A 160 26.23 21.43 -46.66
N SER A 161 26.16 22.76 -46.64
CA SER A 161 25.01 23.60 -46.32
C SER A 161 23.98 23.60 -47.44
N ASN A 162 22.73 23.25 -47.13
CA ASN A 162 21.55 23.62 -47.94
C ASN A 162 20.53 24.30 -47.01
N PRO A 163 20.13 25.56 -47.27
CA PRO A 163 19.06 26.21 -46.53
C PRO A 163 17.70 25.65 -46.97
N VAL A 164 17.09 24.81 -46.13
CA VAL A 164 15.70 24.37 -46.31
C VAL A 164 14.78 25.45 -45.72
N PRO A 165 13.75 25.91 -46.45
CA PRO A 165 12.79 26.88 -45.94
C PRO A 165 12.02 26.32 -44.75
N SER A 166 11.89 27.16 -43.72
CA SER A 166 11.19 26.91 -42.47
C SER A 166 9.77 26.38 -42.70
N SER A 167 9.63 25.06 -42.72
CA SER A 167 8.35 24.38 -42.55
C SER A 167 7.94 24.56 -41.10
N VAL A 168 6.93 25.39 -40.87
CA VAL A 168 6.21 25.50 -39.60
C VAL A 168 5.78 24.09 -39.19
N ARG A 169 6.51 23.49 -38.25
CA ARG A 169 6.11 22.22 -37.65
C ARG A 169 4.80 22.49 -36.89
N PRO A 170 3.73 21.71 -37.13
CA PRO A 170 2.58 21.70 -36.26
C PRO A 170 3.10 21.44 -34.84
N VAL A 171 2.76 22.32 -33.90
CA VAL A 171 3.00 22.06 -32.48
C VAL A 171 2.33 20.73 -32.17
N PRO A 172 3.06 19.69 -31.75
CA PRO A 172 2.44 18.43 -31.35
C PRO A 172 1.42 18.77 -30.25
N PRO A 173 0.21 18.17 -30.27
CA PRO A 173 -0.78 18.41 -29.24
C PRO A 173 -0.10 18.20 -27.90
N SER A 174 -0.06 19.27 -27.09
CA SER A 174 0.60 19.31 -25.81
C SER A 174 0.23 18.04 -25.04
N GLU A 175 1.22 17.21 -24.73
CA GLU A 175 1.04 16.07 -23.84
C GLU A 175 0.41 16.62 -22.57
N ILE A 176 -0.87 16.29 -22.35
CA ILE A 176 -1.57 16.66 -21.13
C ILE A 176 -0.76 16.01 -20.02
N ASN A 177 -0.14 16.86 -19.18
CA ASN A 177 0.67 16.41 -18.08
C ASN A 177 -0.26 15.71 -17.06
N MET A 178 -0.38 14.39 -17.19
CA MET A 178 -1.25 13.54 -16.37
C MET A 178 -0.81 13.50 -14.90
N ASP A 179 0.36 14.07 -14.57
CA ASP A 179 0.93 14.06 -13.22
C ASP A 179 0.33 15.14 -12.29
N GLU A 180 -0.50 16.07 -12.76
CA GLU A 180 -0.85 17.26 -11.97
C GLU A 180 -2.32 17.40 -11.54
N ILE A 181 -3.21 16.47 -11.93
CA ILE A 181 -4.60 16.49 -11.45
C ILE A 181 -4.90 15.23 -10.65
N VAL A 182 -4.39 15.19 -9.42
CA VAL A 182 -4.87 14.24 -8.39
C VAL A 182 -6.29 14.67 -8.00
N VAL A 183 -7.28 14.29 -8.81
CA VAL A 183 -8.69 14.53 -8.45
C VAL A 183 -8.98 13.68 -7.22
N PRO A 184 -9.32 14.28 -6.07
CA PRO A 184 -9.64 13.53 -4.87
C PRO A 184 -10.81 12.58 -5.13
N MET A 185 -10.76 11.39 -4.55
CA MET A 185 -11.84 10.41 -4.65
C MET A 185 -13.04 10.91 -3.85
N THR A 186 -14.12 11.33 -4.52
CA THR A 186 -15.40 11.65 -3.89
C THR A 186 -16.32 10.43 -3.86
N ARG A 187 -17.39 10.50 -3.06
CA ARG A 187 -18.42 9.46 -3.00
C ARG A 187 -19.02 9.14 -4.37
N GLU A 188 -19.42 10.17 -5.11
CA GLU A 188 -20.03 10.05 -6.44
C GLU A 188 -19.05 9.41 -7.42
N ARG A 189 -17.77 9.82 -7.35
CA ARG A 189 -16.69 9.27 -8.18
C ARG A 189 -16.48 7.78 -7.87
N ALA A 190 -16.43 7.39 -6.60
CA ALA A 190 -16.27 6.00 -6.19
C ALA A 190 -17.44 5.13 -6.64
N LEU A 191 -18.69 5.58 -6.43
CA LEU A 191 -19.88 4.85 -6.86
C LEU A 191 -19.94 4.68 -8.38
N ALA A 192 -19.58 5.71 -9.13
CA ALA A 192 -19.55 5.64 -10.58
C ALA A 192 -18.45 4.68 -11.08
N LEU A 193 -17.25 4.72 -10.51
CA LEU A 193 -16.17 3.75 -10.79
C LEU A 193 -16.61 2.31 -10.49
N GLN A 194 -17.14 2.07 -9.29
CA GLN A 194 -17.67 0.77 -8.90
C GLN A 194 -18.83 0.31 -9.80
N SER A 195 -19.62 1.23 -10.36
CA SER A 195 -20.68 0.90 -11.32
C SER A 195 -20.12 0.41 -12.65
N VAL A 196 -19.07 1.06 -13.16
CA VAL A 196 -18.37 0.61 -14.37
C VAL A 196 -17.75 -0.77 -14.16
N LEU A 197 -17.03 -0.97 -13.05
CA LEU A 197 -16.43 -2.27 -12.72
C LEU A 197 -17.49 -3.35 -12.53
N TYR A 198 -18.58 -3.06 -11.81
CA TYR A 198 -19.69 -4.00 -11.64
C TYR A 198 -20.31 -4.40 -13.00
N GLY A 199 -20.54 -3.44 -13.90
CA GLY A 199 -21.07 -3.72 -15.23
C GLY A 199 -20.15 -4.64 -16.03
N LYS A 200 -18.84 -4.36 -16.03
CA LYS A 200 -17.83 -5.20 -16.71
C LYS A 200 -17.73 -6.61 -16.10
N PHE A 201 -17.77 -6.75 -14.76
CA PHE A 201 -17.73 -8.07 -14.12
C PHE A 201 -19.05 -8.85 -14.19
N SER A 202 -20.17 -8.15 -14.40
CA SER A 202 -21.47 -8.80 -14.65
C SER A 202 -21.65 -9.23 -16.10
N ASP A 203 -20.71 -8.86 -16.99
CA ASP A 203 -20.79 -9.17 -18.41
C ASP A 203 -20.82 -10.69 -18.63
N PRO A 204 -21.74 -11.23 -19.46
CA PRO A 204 -21.85 -12.66 -19.70
C PRO A 204 -20.56 -13.30 -20.20
N SER A 205 -19.75 -12.58 -20.99
CA SER A 205 -18.47 -13.09 -21.50
C SER A 205 -17.42 -13.21 -20.40
N PHE A 206 -17.39 -12.27 -19.45
CA PHE A 206 -16.52 -12.34 -18.28
C PHE A 206 -16.94 -13.51 -17.38
N VAL A 207 -18.24 -13.62 -17.08
CA VAL A 207 -18.79 -14.71 -16.26
C VAL A 207 -18.48 -16.09 -16.89
N ALA A 208 -18.60 -16.22 -18.20
CA ALA A 208 -18.24 -17.44 -18.93
C ALA A 208 -16.75 -17.78 -18.77
N GLN A 209 -15.85 -16.79 -18.82
CA GLN A 209 -14.42 -16.98 -18.59
C GLN A 209 -14.11 -17.42 -17.16
N VAL A 210 -14.76 -16.82 -16.16
CA VAL A 210 -14.56 -17.26 -14.77
C VAL A 210 -15.05 -18.69 -14.56
N ASN A 211 -16.20 -19.06 -15.14
CA ASN A 211 -16.71 -20.43 -15.09
C ASN A 211 -15.75 -21.43 -15.77
N ALA A 212 -15.13 -21.02 -16.89
CA ALA A 212 -14.11 -21.83 -17.55
C ALA A 212 -12.85 -22.01 -16.69
N LEU A 213 -12.44 -20.99 -15.94
CA LEU A 213 -11.34 -21.09 -14.96
C LEU A 213 -11.69 -22.05 -13.82
N ALA A 214 -12.93 -22.01 -13.32
CA ALA A 214 -13.42 -22.89 -12.27
C ALA A 214 -13.56 -24.36 -12.72
N ALA A 215 -13.83 -24.60 -14.01
CA ALA A 215 -13.85 -25.95 -14.57
C ALA A 215 -12.44 -26.56 -14.70
N ARG A 216 -11.41 -25.72 -14.89
CA ARG A 216 -10.02 -26.16 -15.09
C ARG A 216 -9.20 -26.25 -13.80
N ASN A 217 -9.61 -25.55 -12.76
CA ASN A 217 -8.88 -25.45 -11.50
C ASN A 217 -9.82 -25.74 -10.33
N VAL A 218 -9.32 -26.40 -9.29
CA VAL A 218 -10.10 -26.59 -8.06
C VAL A 218 -10.47 -25.21 -7.50
N PRO A 219 -11.76 -24.87 -7.31
CA PRO A 219 -12.16 -23.62 -6.71
C PRO A 219 -11.45 -23.35 -5.38
N GLY A 220 -10.97 -22.12 -5.19
CA GLY A 220 -10.20 -21.72 -4.01
C GLY A 220 -8.72 -22.13 -4.02
N SER A 221 -8.29 -22.99 -4.94
CA SER A 221 -6.86 -23.33 -5.10
C SER A 221 -6.02 -22.08 -5.42
N LEU A 222 -4.72 -22.14 -5.14
CA LEU A 222 -3.80 -21.05 -5.46
C LEU A 222 -3.80 -20.74 -6.98
N MET A 223 -3.85 -21.76 -7.82
CA MET A 223 -3.89 -21.61 -9.28
C MET A 223 -5.19 -20.94 -9.74
N PHE A 224 -6.33 -21.34 -9.19
CA PHE A 224 -7.61 -20.68 -9.46
C PHE A 224 -7.58 -19.20 -9.06
N ARG A 225 -7.12 -18.89 -7.84
CA ARG A 225 -7.06 -17.50 -7.35
C ARG A 225 -6.13 -16.64 -8.19
N LYS A 226 -4.98 -17.17 -8.61
CA LYS A 226 -4.04 -16.45 -9.48
C LYS A 226 -4.65 -16.17 -10.85
N ALA A 227 -5.24 -17.19 -11.49
CA ALA A 227 -5.87 -17.02 -12.81
C ALA A 227 -7.08 -16.07 -12.76
N LEU A 228 -7.89 -16.15 -11.69
CA LEU A 228 -8.99 -15.23 -11.45
C LEU A 228 -8.48 -13.80 -11.25
N GLN A 229 -7.40 -13.61 -10.49
CA GLN A 229 -6.78 -12.31 -10.29
C GLN A 229 -6.28 -11.72 -11.61
N GLU A 230 -5.63 -12.51 -12.47
CA GLU A 230 -5.16 -12.08 -13.80
C GLU A 230 -6.33 -11.67 -14.71
N LEU A 231 -7.41 -12.46 -14.71
CA LEU A 231 -8.63 -12.16 -15.46
C LEU A 231 -9.36 -10.91 -14.93
N ALA A 232 -9.47 -10.75 -13.61
CA ALA A 232 -10.06 -9.56 -13.03
C ALA A 232 -9.21 -8.31 -13.34
N PHE A 233 -7.88 -8.46 -13.29
CA PHE A 233 -6.95 -7.39 -13.60
C PHE A 233 -7.04 -6.93 -15.07
N SER A 234 -7.26 -7.83 -16.03
CA SER A 234 -7.42 -7.41 -17.44
C SER A 234 -8.59 -6.45 -17.62
N VAL A 235 -9.70 -6.66 -16.91
CA VAL A 235 -10.84 -5.74 -16.89
C VAL A 235 -10.48 -4.44 -16.15
N GLN A 236 -9.83 -4.53 -14.99
CA GLN A 236 -9.44 -3.35 -14.22
C GLN A 236 -8.46 -2.46 -14.98
N ALA A 237 -7.51 -3.04 -15.70
CA ALA A 237 -6.51 -2.31 -16.49
C ALA A 237 -7.13 -1.43 -17.58
N GLU A 238 -8.27 -1.82 -18.16
CA GLU A 238 -9.03 -0.98 -19.10
C GLU A 238 -9.72 0.21 -18.42
N VAL A 239 -10.18 0.02 -17.18
CA VAL A 239 -11.01 1.00 -16.46
C VAL A 239 -10.15 1.99 -15.69
N LEU A 240 -9.12 1.54 -14.99
CA LEU A 240 -8.33 2.35 -14.04
C LEU A 240 -7.79 3.67 -14.62
N PRO A 241 -7.21 3.71 -15.85
CA PRO A 241 -6.70 4.96 -16.41
C PRO A 241 -7.75 6.06 -16.56
N GLN A 242 -9.01 5.68 -16.83
CA GLN A 242 -10.13 6.61 -16.97
C GLN A 242 -10.47 7.33 -15.66
N TRP A 243 -10.02 6.78 -14.54
CA TRP A 243 -10.26 7.28 -13.19
C TRP A 243 -9.00 7.84 -12.54
N GLY A 244 -7.92 8.03 -13.30
CA GLY A 244 -6.66 8.58 -12.80
C GLY A 244 -5.83 7.56 -12.01
N PHE A 245 -6.07 6.27 -12.19
CA PHE A 245 -5.25 5.21 -11.61
C PHE A 245 -4.40 4.54 -12.68
N GLU A 246 -3.18 4.18 -12.30
CA GLU A 246 -2.27 3.44 -13.16
C GLU A 246 -2.87 2.04 -13.49
N ALA A 247 -2.74 1.58 -14.73
CA ALA A 247 -3.14 0.23 -15.15
C ALA A 247 -2.14 -0.84 -14.65
N SER A 248 -1.93 -0.88 -13.34
CA SER A 248 -0.97 -1.76 -12.66
C SER A 248 -1.53 -2.26 -11.33
N ALA A 249 -0.89 -3.28 -10.75
CA ALA A 249 -1.27 -3.79 -9.43
C ALA A 249 -1.21 -2.70 -8.34
N LYS A 250 -0.31 -1.72 -8.49
CA LYS A 250 -0.23 -0.55 -7.62
C LYS A 250 -1.45 0.34 -7.80
N GLY A 251 -1.87 0.63 -9.03
CA GLY A 251 -3.07 1.45 -9.28
C GLY A 251 -4.36 0.80 -8.79
N VAL A 252 -4.50 -0.53 -8.86
CA VAL A 252 -5.60 -1.26 -8.21
C VAL A 252 -5.59 -1.03 -6.69
N ALA A 253 -4.41 -1.14 -6.07
CA ALA A 253 -4.26 -0.97 -4.63
C ALA A 253 -4.56 0.47 -4.19
N ASP A 254 -4.06 1.46 -4.93
CA ASP A 254 -4.31 2.87 -4.68
C ASP A 254 -5.80 3.19 -4.87
N MET A 255 -6.47 2.62 -5.89
CA MET A 255 -7.93 2.69 -6.06
C MET A 255 -8.67 2.13 -4.83
N CYS A 256 -8.33 0.92 -4.39
CA CYS A 256 -8.97 0.31 -3.23
C CYS A 256 -8.80 1.16 -1.97
N LEU A 257 -7.62 1.74 -1.74
CA LEU A 257 -7.35 2.63 -0.62
C LEU A 257 -8.18 3.92 -0.71
N SER A 258 -8.26 4.53 -1.90
CA SER A 258 -9.07 5.73 -2.13
C SER A 258 -10.56 5.49 -1.86
N ILE A 259 -11.09 4.34 -2.28
CA ILE A 259 -12.48 3.94 -2.03
C ILE A 259 -12.71 3.67 -0.53
N ALA A 260 -11.81 2.92 0.11
CA ALA A 260 -11.93 2.57 1.53
C ALA A 260 -11.86 3.80 2.46
N ALA A 261 -11.26 4.90 2.00
CA ALA A 261 -11.18 6.13 2.77
C ALA A 261 -12.54 6.85 2.95
N LEU A 262 -13.52 6.59 2.09
CA LEU A 262 -14.81 7.29 2.10
C LEU A 262 -15.75 6.84 3.24
N GLN A 263 -15.65 5.58 3.69
CA GLN A 263 -16.47 5.03 4.79
C GLN A 263 -17.99 5.20 4.60
N GLU A 264 -18.47 5.02 3.37
CA GLU A 264 -19.89 5.22 3.00
C GLU A 264 -20.59 3.86 2.79
N ALA A 265 -21.74 3.66 3.44
CA ALA A 265 -22.45 2.38 3.42
C ALA A 265 -22.84 1.90 2.01
N GLU A 266 -23.18 2.82 1.11
CA GLU A 266 -23.49 2.50 -0.28
C GLU A 266 -22.25 2.06 -1.08
N VAL A 267 -21.10 2.67 -0.82
CA VAL A 267 -19.81 2.32 -1.43
C VAL A 267 -19.39 0.92 -0.98
N ASP A 268 -19.63 0.59 0.28
CA ASP A 268 -19.38 -0.74 0.85
C ASP A 268 -20.32 -1.79 0.24
N ALA A 269 -21.61 -1.49 0.14
CA ALA A 269 -22.60 -2.39 -0.48
C ALA A 269 -22.22 -2.74 -1.93
N LYS A 270 -21.72 -1.76 -2.70
CA LYS A 270 -21.28 -1.99 -4.08
C LYS A 270 -19.97 -2.76 -4.16
N THR A 271 -19.03 -2.51 -3.25
CA THR A 271 -17.81 -3.32 -3.09
C THR A 271 -18.15 -4.78 -2.83
N LEU A 272 -19.10 -5.05 -1.93
CA LEU A 272 -19.58 -6.40 -1.63
C LEU A 272 -20.23 -7.06 -2.84
N ALA A 273 -21.03 -6.32 -3.61
CA ALA A 273 -21.65 -6.83 -4.83
C ALA A 273 -20.61 -7.24 -5.88
N ILE A 274 -19.56 -6.44 -6.09
CA ILE A 274 -18.43 -6.77 -6.96
C ILE A 274 -17.69 -8.01 -6.44
N ASN A 275 -17.35 -8.04 -5.15
CA ASN A 275 -16.66 -9.19 -4.55
C ASN A 275 -17.50 -10.47 -4.67
N HIS A 276 -18.82 -10.36 -4.56
CA HIS A 276 -19.73 -11.48 -4.75
C HIS A 276 -19.70 -12.00 -6.19
N LEU A 277 -19.63 -11.13 -7.21
CA LEU A 277 -19.46 -11.56 -8.61
C LEU A 277 -18.14 -12.32 -8.80
N LEU A 278 -17.04 -11.83 -8.23
CA LEU A 278 -15.73 -12.47 -8.32
C LEU A 278 -15.64 -13.77 -7.50
N SER A 279 -16.41 -13.89 -6.42
CA SER A 279 -16.41 -15.07 -5.54
C SER A 279 -17.41 -16.14 -5.97
N ARG A 280 -18.53 -15.77 -6.61
CA ARG A 280 -19.65 -16.67 -6.96
C ARG A 280 -19.22 -17.84 -7.85
N SER A 281 -18.16 -17.67 -8.63
CA SER A 281 -17.70 -18.69 -9.55
C SER A 281 -16.94 -19.84 -8.87
N GLY A 282 -16.71 -19.76 -7.55
CA GLY A 282 -16.00 -20.80 -6.79
C GLY A 282 -16.88 -21.63 -5.84
N THR A 283 -18.09 -21.20 -5.54
CA THR A 283 -19.02 -21.99 -4.72
C THR A 283 -20.02 -22.70 -5.62
N LEU A 284 -19.61 -23.88 -6.08
CA LEU A 284 -20.57 -24.98 -6.20
C LEU A 284 -21.33 -25.02 -4.87
N HIS A 285 -22.58 -24.57 -4.91
CA HIS A 285 -23.59 -25.00 -3.97
C HIS A 285 -23.68 -26.52 -4.14
N VAL A 286 -22.82 -27.27 -3.44
CA VAL A 286 -23.10 -28.66 -3.12
C VAL A 286 -24.34 -28.57 -2.24
N PRO A 287 -25.51 -29.03 -2.68
CA PRO A 287 -26.67 -29.06 -1.81
C PRO A 287 -26.25 -29.85 -0.57
N ARG A 288 -26.35 -29.23 0.61
CA ARG A 288 -26.22 -29.92 1.89
C ARG A 288 -27.34 -30.98 1.93
N GLY A 289 -27.06 -32.20 1.48
CA GLY A 289 -28.06 -33.25 1.39
C GLY A 289 -27.71 -34.49 0.54
N ALA A 290 -26.46 -34.66 0.10
CA ALA A 290 -26.03 -35.91 -0.51
C ALA A 290 -24.63 -36.27 0.02
N PHE A 291 -24.62 -36.86 1.23
CA PHE A 291 -23.77 -37.93 1.77
C PHE A 291 -23.99 -37.97 3.28
#